data_AF-A0A929AR82-F1
#
_entry.id   AF-A0A929AR82-F1
#
_cell.length_a   1.000
_cell.length_b   1.000
_cell.length_c   1.000
_cell.angle_alpha   90.00
_cell.angle_beta   90.00
_cell.angle_gamma   90.00
#
_symmetry.space_group_name_H-M   'P 1'
#
loop_
_entity.id
_entity.type
_entity.pdbx_description
1 polymer ?
#
loop_
_entity_poly.entity_id
_entity_poly.type
_entity_poly.pdbx_seq_one_letter_code
_entity_poly.pdbx_strand_id
1 'polypeptide(L)' 'MLTIKSFVQALNTFHWKTDYKQFCQILHMDEGQYSLEKYKQFENLCKALNEFDIDSLAELVEAGSIADRK' A
#
# COMPACT_ATOMS: atom_id res chain seq x y z
N MET A 1 12.83 -10.97 -6.30
CA MET A 1 12.24 -10.66 -4.99
C MET A 1 11.92 -9.18 -4.98
N LEU A 2 10.71 -8.78 -4.58
CA LEU A 2 10.33 -7.37 -4.51
C LEU A 2 10.88 -6.82 -3.18
N THR A 3 11.70 -5.77 -3.22
CA THR A 3 12.21 -5.16 -1.97
C THR A 3 11.14 -4.28 -1.34
N ILE A 4 11.17 -4.07 -0.02
CA ILE A 4 10.24 -3.17 0.68
C ILE A 4 10.28 -1.77 0.09
N LYS A 5 11.48 -1.29 -0.27
CA LYS A 5 11.65 -0.03 -0.98
C LYS A 5 10.91 0.00 -2.32
N SER A 6 11.08 -1.04 -3.15
CA SER A 6 10.37 -1.16 -4.44
C SER A 6 8.85 -1.25 -4.25
N PHE A 7 8.38 -1.91 -3.18
CA PHE A 7 6.97 -2.02 -2.85
C PHE A 7 6.35 -0.66 -2.49
N VAL A 8 6.96 0.06 -1.55
CA VAL A 8 6.50 1.39 -1.13
C VAL A 8 6.52 2.37 -2.31
N GLN A 9 7.59 2.36 -3.11
CA GLN A 9 7.67 3.20 -4.31
C GLN A 9 6.58 2.89 -5.34
N ALA A 10 6.27 1.61 -5.56
CA ALA A 10 5.21 1.21 -6.49
C ALA A 10 3.83 1.68 -6.00
N LEU A 11 3.52 1.51 -4.71
CA LEU A 11 2.26 1.99 -4.13
C LEU A 11 2.13 3.51 -4.19
N ASN A 12 3.18 4.25 -3.85
CA ASN A 12 3.16 5.71 -3.93
C ASN A 12 3.01 6.21 -5.37
N THR A 13 3.70 5.57 -6.32
CA THR A 13 3.57 5.90 -7.75
C THR A 13 2.15 5.65 -8.24
N PHE A 14 1.54 4.55 -7.81
CA PHE A 14 0.16 4.22 -8.13
C PHE A 14 -0.79 5.24 -7.51
N HIS A 15 -0.66 5.54 -6.22
CA HIS A 15 -1.48 6.54 -5.53
C HIS A 15 -1.43 7.92 -6.20
N TRP A 16 -0.26 8.34 -6.70
CA TRP A 16 -0.11 9.62 -7.41
C TRP A 16 -0.81 9.69 -8.77
N LYS A 17 -1.04 8.53 -9.41
CA LYS A 17 -1.55 8.43 -10.79
C LYS A 17 -2.99 7.96 -10.89
N THR A 18 -3.54 7.43 -9.79
CA THR A 18 -4.81 6.72 -9.77
C THR A 18 -5.85 7.52 -9.00
N ASP A 19 -6.95 7.86 -9.67
CA ASP A 19 -8.14 8.40 -9.01
C ASP A 19 -9.10 7.27 -8.58
N TYR A 20 -10.14 7.62 -7.81
CA TYR A 20 -11.13 6.68 -7.29
C TYR A 20 -11.73 5.74 -8.35
N LYS A 21 -12.02 6.22 -9.56
CA LYS A 21 -12.61 5.37 -10.61
C LYS A 21 -11.62 4.34 -11.12
N GLN A 22 -10.36 4.74 -11.35
CA GLN A 22 -9.30 3.82 -11.75
C GLN A 22 -9.01 2.80 -10.65
N PHE A 23 -9.03 3.21 -9.39
CA PHE A 23 -8.91 2.30 -8.25
C PHE A 23 -10.01 1.24 -8.25
N CYS A 24 -11.27 1.65 -8.42
CA CYS A 24 -12.42 0.74 -8.55
C CYS A 24 -12.25 -0.23 -9.72
N GLN A 25 -11.83 0.26 -10.89
CA GLN A 25 -11.63 -0.59 -12.08
C GLN A 25 -10.55 -1.66 -11.85
N ILE A 26 -9.43 -1.29 -11.24
CA ILE A 26 -8.30 -2.19 -11.00
C ILE A 26 -8.65 -3.27 -9.98
N LEU A 27 -9.42 -2.91 -8.96
CA LEU A 27 -9.87 -3.85 -7.94
C LEU A 27 -11.17 -4.58 -8.32
N HIS A 28 -11.69 -4.34 -9.53
CA HIS A 28 -12.96 -4.90 -10.00
C HIS A 28 -14.11 -4.65 -9.02
N MET A 29 -14.19 -3.44 -8.49
CA MET A 29 -15.21 -3.00 -7.54
C MET A 29 -16.19 -2.02 -8.21
N ASP A 30 -17.47 -2.15 -7.89
CA ASP A 30 -18.46 -1.13 -8.24
C ASP A 30 -18.22 0.17 -7.47
N GLU A 31 -18.51 1.30 -8.10
CA GLU A 31 -18.53 2.61 -7.44
C GLU A 31 -19.65 2.66 -6.40
N GLY A 32 -19.31 3.02 -5.17
CA GLY A 32 -20.23 3.01 -4.04
C GLY A 32 -19.54 3.31 -2.72
N GLN A 33 -20.31 3.32 -1.64
CA GLN A 33 -19.81 3.68 -0.31
C GLN A 33 -18.67 2.75 0.13
N TYR A 34 -18.82 1.44 -0.07
CA TYR A 34 -17.80 0.46 0.31
C TYR A 34 -16.46 0.70 -0.41
N SER A 35 -16.49 0.89 -1.73
CA SER A 35 -15.26 1.11 -2.51
C SER A 35 -14.64 2.48 -2.20
N LEU A 36 -15.45 3.50 -1.89
CA LEU A 36 -14.96 4.80 -1.42
C LEU A 36 -14.23 4.68 -0.08
N GLU A 37 -14.76 3.90 0.86
CA GLU A 37 -14.08 3.62 2.14
C GLU A 37 -12.76 2.88 1.92
N LYS A 38 -12.72 1.91 1.00
CA LYS A 38 -11.48 1.21 0.63
C LYS A 38 -10.46 2.13 -0.04
N TYR A 39 -10.92 3.03 -0.89
CA TYR A 39 -10.04 4.04 -1.50
C TYR A 39 -9.41 4.94 -0.43
N LYS A 40 -10.20 5.47 0.51
CA LYS A 40 -9.67 6.28 1.63
C LYS A 40 -8.67 5.51 2.51
N GLN A 41 -8.94 4.23 2.79
CA GLN A 41 -8.01 3.36 3.51
C GLN A 41 -6.68 3.21 2.74
N PHE A 42 -6.76 3.06 1.41
CA PHE A 42 -5.60 2.98 0.54
C PHE A 42 -4.78 4.28 0.52
N GLU A 43 -5.43 5.45 0.43
CA GLU A 43 -4.75 6.75 0.49
C GLU A 43 -4.01 6.92 1.83
N ASN A 44 -4.67 6.59 2.95
CA ASN A 44 -4.07 6.65 4.28
C ASN A 44 -2.87 5.70 4.42
N LEU A 45 -2.96 4.50 3.84
CA LEU A 45 -1.85 3.56 3.81
C LEU A 45 -0.65 4.13 3.05
N CYS A 46 -0.86 4.66 1.84
CA CYS A 46 0.23 5.24 1.04
C CYS A 46 0.89 6.41 1.76
N LYS A 47 0.08 7.28 2.39
CA LYS A 47 0.58 8.39 3.19
C LYS A 47 1.46 7.88 4.34
N ALA A 48 0.97 6.94 5.14
CA ALA A 48 1.72 6.39 6.27
C ALA A 48 3.04 5.72 5.82
N LEU A 49 3.01 4.95 4.73
CA LEU A 49 4.21 4.32 4.16
C LEU A 49 5.22 5.33 3.62
N ASN A 50 4.77 6.48 3.13
CA ASN A 50 5.65 7.54 2.64
C ASN A 50 6.25 8.40 3.77
N GLU A 51 5.54 8.53 4.90
CA GLU A 51 6.02 9.26 6.08
C GLU A 51 6.97 8.40 6.96
N PHE A 52 6.88 7.07 6.86
CA PHE A 52 7.70 6.15 7.65
C PHE A 52 9.10 5.94 7.05
N ASP A 53 10.09 5.70 7.90
CA ASP A 53 11.46 5.40 7.47
C ASP A 53 11.54 4.03 6.78
N ILE A 54 11.89 4.02 5.50
CA ILE A 54 11.84 2.83 4.65
C ILE A 54 12.84 1.76 5.11
N ASP A 55 14.02 2.17 5.59
CA ASP A 55 15.05 1.23 6.07
C ASP A 55 14.57 0.54 7.35
N SER A 56 13.99 1.29 8.30
CA SER A 56 13.34 0.72 9.49
C SER A 56 12.16 -0.19 9.15
N LEU A 57 11.36 0.15 8.14
CA LEU A 57 10.25 -0.70 7.69
C LEU A 57 10.75 -2.03 7.15
N ALA A 58 11.88 -2.01 6.42
CA ALA A 58 12.48 -3.22 5.88
C ALA A 58 12.93 -4.18 7.00
N GLU A 59 13.60 -3.66 8.02
CA GLU A 59 14.03 -4.42 9.21
C GLU A 59 12.82 -5.04 9.95
N LEU A 60 11.75 -4.28 10.12
CA LEU A 60 10.53 -4.76 10.78
C LEU A 60 9.85 -5.90 10.01
N VAL A 61 9.77 -5.79 8.68
CA VAL A 61 9.18 -6.85 7.84
C VAL A 61 10.05 -8.11 7.83
N GLU A 62 11.37 -7.96 7.81
CA GLU A 62 12.28 -9.10 7.91
C GLU A 62 12.12 -9.82 9.27
N ALA A 63 12.11 -9.06 10.37
CA ALA A 63 11.90 -9.62 11.70
C ALA A 63 10.58 -10.39 11.83
N GLY A 64 9.47 -9.85 11.29
CA GLY A 64 8.17 -10.53 11.26
C GLY A 64 8.18 -11.82 10.43
N SER A 65 8.88 -11.82 9.30
CA SER A 65 9.01 -13.00 8.42
C SER A 65 9.81 -14.14 9.06
N ILE A 66 10.73 -13.82 9.97
CA ILE A 66 11.49 -14.81 10.75
C ILE A 66 10.64 -15.35 11.90
N ALA A 67 9.83 -14.51 12.54
CA ALA A 67 8.96 -14.90 13.66
C ALA A 67 7.86 -15.89 13.25
N ASP A 68 7.30 -15.75 12.04
CA ASP A 68 6.29 -16.67 11.48
C ASP A 68 6.83 -18.10 11.22
N ARG A 69 8.15 -18.24 11.07
CA ARG A 69 8.81 -19.53 10.77
C ARG A 69 9.23 -20.33 12.01
N LYS A 70 8.98 -19.82 13.22
CA LYS A 70 9.28 -20.50 14.49
C LYS A 70 8.01 -21.05 15.13
#